data_AF-A0A917UYG7-F1
#
_entry.id   AF-A0A917UYG7-F1
#
_cell.length_a   1.000
_cell.length_b   1.000
_cell.length_c   1.000
_cell.angle_alpha   90.00
_cell.angle_beta   90.00
_cell.angle_gamma   90.00
#
_symmetry.space_group_name_H-M   'P 1'
#
loop_
_entity.id
_entity.type
_entity.pdbx_description
1 polymer ?
#
loop_
_entity_poly.entity_id
_entity_poly.type
_entity_poly.pdbx_seq_one_letter_code
_entity_poly.pdbx_strand_id
1 'polypeptide(L)'
;MIRLFKHFRHKVEVNYDQHAAYGDFPFGRCEMRALEDRLLIDCATANEEASGRMRHVIDDHLFRFSGEEGLEIQWQNGPHPSVA
;
A
#
# COMPACT_ATOMS: atom_id res chain seq x y z
N MET A 1 1.45 8.12 10.18
CA MET A 1 0.55 7.03 9.77
C MET A 1 -0.92 7.42 9.53
N ILE A 2 -1.59 8.20 10.39
CA ILE A 2 -3.05 8.48 10.27
C ILE A 2 -3.41 9.49 9.15
N ARG A 3 -2.46 10.33 8.71
CA ARG A 3 -2.71 11.38 7.71
C ARG A 3 -2.84 10.85 6.27
N LEU A 4 -2.12 9.78 5.92
CA LEU A 4 -2.17 9.14 4.60
C LEU A 4 -3.56 8.57 4.32
N PHE A 5 -4.09 7.81 5.28
CA PHE A 5 -5.38 7.14 5.13
C PHE A 5 -6.59 8.07 5.25
N LYS A 6 -6.51 9.16 6.02
CA LYS A 6 -7.54 10.22 5.99
C LYS A 6 -7.67 10.90 4.62
N HIS A 7 -6.60 10.93 3.82
CA HIS A 7 -6.64 11.54 2.48
C HIS A 7 -7.35 10.64 1.46
N PHE A 8 -7.15 9.33 1.52
CA PHE A 8 -7.73 8.38 0.56
C PHE A 8 -9.21 8.08 0.76
N ARG A 9 -9.76 8.31 1.96
CA ARG A 9 -11.19 8.10 2.27
C ARG A 9 -12.17 8.87 1.39
N HIS A 10 -11.71 9.88 0.65
CA HIS A 10 -12.54 10.63 -0.29
C HIS A 10 -12.60 10.03 -1.69
N LYS A 11 -11.76 9.04 -2.03
CA LYS A 11 -11.69 8.51 -3.40
C LYS A 11 -11.86 7.00 -3.52
N VAL A 12 -11.63 6.23 -2.45
CA VAL A 12 -11.67 4.76 -2.47
C VAL A 12 -12.22 4.27 -1.12
N GLU A 13 -12.95 3.14 -1.11
CA GLU A 13 -13.30 2.44 0.12
C GLU A 13 -12.02 1.92 0.77
N VAL A 14 -11.53 2.67 1.76
CA VAL A 14 -10.34 2.32 2.52
C VAL A 14 -10.74 2.09 3.96
N ASN A 15 -10.65 0.83 4.37
CA ASN A 15 -10.74 0.45 5.77
C ASN A 15 -9.35 0.47 6.36
N TYR A 16 -9.17 1.28 7.40
CA TYR A 16 -7.95 1.32 8.17
C TYR A 16 -8.29 1.03 9.63
N ASP A 17 -7.46 0.22 10.23
CA ASP A 17 -7.41 -0.06 11.65
C ASP A 17 -6.14 0.59 12.24
N GLN A 18 -5.84 0.32 13.51
CA GLN A 18 -4.69 0.90 14.20
C GLN A 18 -3.36 0.32 13.69
N HIS A 19 -3.39 -0.88 13.08
CA HIS A 19 -2.19 -1.61 12.62
C HIS A 19 -2.18 -1.93 11.12
N ALA A 20 -3.33 -1.96 10.45
CA ALA A 20 -3.43 -2.34 9.04
C ALA A 20 -4.45 -1.48 8.31
N ALA A 21 -4.34 -1.39 7.00
CA ALA A 21 -5.29 -0.71 6.16
C ALA A 21 -5.41 -1.42 4.82
N TYR A 22 -6.62 -1.51 4.29
CA TYR A 22 -6.87 -2.10 2.99
C TYR A 22 -7.82 -1.21 2.18
N GLY A 23 -7.56 -1.13 0.87
CA GLY A 23 -8.36 -0.40 -0.09
C GLY A 23 -8.75 -1.29 -1.26
N ASP A 24 -10.01 -1.23 -1.67
CA ASP A 24 -10.52 -1.93 -2.85
C ASP A 24 -10.54 -0.94 -4.03
N PHE A 25 -9.62 -1.14 -4.98
CA PHE A 25 -9.49 -0.29 -6.16
C PHE A 25 -10.10 -1.01 -7.37
N PRO A 26 -10.57 -0.28 -8.40
CA PRO A 26 -11.11 -0.89 -9.61
C PRO A 26 -10.10 -1.76 -10.40
N PHE A 27 -8.82 -1.68 -10.04
CA PHE A 27 -7.71 -2.44 -10.63
C PHE A 27 -7.14 -3.52 -9.69
N GLY A 28 -7.68 -3.68 -8.48
CA GLY A 28 -7.24 -4.71 -7.53
C GLY A 28 -7.43 -4.29 -6.07
N ARG A 29 -7.11 -5.20 -5.16
CA ARG A 29 -7.09 -4.92 -3.72
C ARG A 29 -5.67 -4.64 -3.26
N CYS A 30 -5.50 -3.62 -2.44
CA CYS A 30 -4.24 -3.37 -1.74
C CYS A 30 -4.47 -3.46 -0.23
N GLU A 31 -3.64 -4.24 0.45
CA GLU A 31 -3.49 -4.26 1.90
C GLU A 31 -2.13 -3.67 2.28
N MET A 32 -2.10 -2.85 3.32
CA MET A 32 -0.91 -2.26 3.91
C MET A 32 -0.93 -2.57 5.40
N ARG A 33 0.16 -3.10 5.94
CA ARG A 33 0.29 -3.41 7.37
C ARG A 33 1.53 -2.76 7.93
N ALA A 34 1.33 -1.89 8.92
CA ALA A 34 2.42 -1.30 9.66
C ALA A 34 2.87 -2.27 10.76
N LEU A 35 4.12 -2.71 10.67
CA LEU A 35 4.82 -3.41 11.74
C LEU A 35 5.70 -2.42 12.51
N GLU A 36 6.28 -2.86 13.62
CA GLU A 36 7.11 -2.02 14.50
C GLU A 36 8.32 -1.39 13.79
N ASP A 37 8.91 -2.08 12.80
CA ASP A 37 10.13 -1.64 12.10
C ASP A 37 9.95 -1.50 10.57
N ARG A 38 8.80 -1.92 10.02
CA ARG A 38 8.60 -1.94 8.56
C ARG A 38 7.14 -1.82 8.15
N LEU A 39 6.91 -1.38 6.91
CA LEU A 39 5.60 -1.38 6.28
C LEU A 39 5.50 -2.54 5.28
N LEU A 40 4.55 -3.44 5.49
CA LEU A 40 4.21 -4.47 4.51
C LEU A 40 3.12 -3.95 3.58
N ILE A 41 3.26 -4.23 2.29
CA ILE A 41 2.29 -3.83 1.27
C ILE A 41 2.02 -5.04 0.39
N ASP A 42 0.77 -5.48 0.36
CA ASP A 42 0.29 -6.60 -0.43
C ASP A 42 -0.72 -6.08 -1.46
N CYS A 43 -0.48 -6.38 -2.73
CA CYS A 43 -1.28 -5.89 -3.84
C CYS A 43 -1.79 -7.08 -4.65
N ALA A 44 -3.04 -7.45 -4.43
CA ALA A 44 -3.74 -8.45 -5.23
C ALA A 44 -4.39 -7.76 -6.43
N THR A 45 -3.78 -7.90 -7.60
CA THR A 45 -4.33 -7.36 -8.86
C THR A 45 -4.58 -8.46 -9.88
N ALA A 46 -5.40 -8.16 -10.88
CA ALA A 46 -5.77 -9.15 -11.90
C ALA A 46 -4.64 -9.46 -12.90
N ASN A 47 -3.81 -8.46 -13.22
CA ASN A 47 -2.79 -8.53 -14.28
C ASN A 47 -1.56 -7.69 -13.92
N GLU A 48 -0.42 -7.97 -14.55
CA GLU A 48 0.84 -7.22 -14.32
C GLU A 48 0.71 -5.71 -14.58
N GLU A 49 -0.09 -5.28 -15.55
CA GLU A 49 -0.36 -3.87 -15.83
C GLU A 49 -1.06 -3.18 -14.64
N ALA A 50 -2.01 -3.88 -14.01
CA ALA A 50 -2.72 -3.39 -12.84
C ALA A 50 -1.79 -3.34 -11.61
N SER A 51 -0.94 -4.35 -11.43
CA SER A 51 0.12 -4.34 -10.42
C SER A 51 1.07 -3.15 -10.63
N GLY A 52 1.52 -2.88 -11.85
CA GLY A 52 2.36 -1.73 -12.16
C GLY A 52 1.71 -0.40 -11.76
N ARG A 53 0.44 -0.20 -12.11
CA ARG A 53 -0.32 1.00 -11.72
C ARG A 53 -0.50 1.11 -10.20
N MET A 54 -0.87 0.02 -9.53
CA MET A 54 -1.06 0.01 -8.07
C MET A 54 0.24 0.39 -7.36
N ARG A 55 1.36 -0.21 -7.77
CA ARG A 55 2.69 0.11 -7.22
C ARG A 55 3.05 1.57 -7.39
N HIS A 56 2.84 2.10 -8.59
CA HIS A 56 3.14 3.51 -8.88
C HIS A 56 2.28 4.47 -8.04
N VAL A 57 0.99 4.18 -7.87
CA VAL A 57 0.11 4.98 -7.02
C VAL A 57 0.59 4.97 -5.57
N ILE A 58 0.92 3.79 -5.04
CA ILE A 58 1.37 3.67 -3.65
C ILE A 58 2.74 4.34 -3.45
N ASP A 59 3.66 4.17 -4.40
CA ASP A 59 4.99 4.79 -4.38
C ASP A 59 4.90 6.32 -4.37
N ASP A 60 4.14 6.93 -5.29
CA ASP A 60 3.94 8.39 -5.33
C ASP A 60 3.33 8.92 -4.03
N HIS A 61 2.37 8.21 -3.45
CA HIS A 61 1.77 8.62 -2.18
C HIS A 61 2.70 8.40 -1.00
N LEU A 62 3.42 7.27 -0.94
CA LEU A 62 4.36 7.04 0.15
C LEU A 62 5.48 8.08 0.10
N PHE A 63 6.03 8.37 -1.08
CA PHE A 63 7.04 9.41 -1.27
C PHE A 63 6.54 10.77 -0.76
N ARG A 64 5.32 11.18 -1.13
CA ARG A 64 4.70 12.44 -0.67
C ARG A 64 4.46 12.47 0.85
N PHE A 65 4.21 11.33 1.47
CA PHE A 65 3.93 11.24 2.91
C PHE A 65 5.16 10.95 3.78
N SER A 66 6.25 10.48 3.18
CA SER A 66 7.50 10.19 3.87
C SER A 66 8.26 11.45 4.30
N GLY A 67 7.94 12.61 3.72
CA GLY A 67 8.63 13.85 4.04
C GLY A 67 10.15 13.72 3.82
N GLU A 68 10.93 14.15 4.82
CA GLU A 68 12.40 14.10 4.76
C GLU A 68 13.00 12.71 5.04
N GLU A 69 12.21 11.77 5.59
CA GLU A 69 12.67 10.43 5.98
C GLU A 69 12.82 9.49 4.77
N GLY A 70 12.21 9.83 3.62
CA GLY A 70 12.39 9.11 2.35
C GLY A 70 12.18 7.59 2.44
N LEU A 71 10.97 7.14 2.79
CA LEU A 71 10.67 5.71 2.81
C LEU A 71 10.75 5.16 1.38
N GLU A 72 11.69 4.24 1.17
CA GLU A 72 11.86 3.53 -0.09
C GLU A 72 11.07 2.22 -0.06
N ILE A 73 10.25 1.98 -1.10
CA ILE A 73 9.49 0.73 -1.23
C ILE A 73 10.26 -0.23 -2.14
N GLN A 74 10.61 -1.39 -1.60
CA GLN A 74 11.19 -2.47 -2.37
C GLN A 74 10.10 -3.45 -2.81
N TRP A 75 9.57 -3.25 -4.02
CA TRP A 75 8.56 -4.12 -4.60
C TRP A 75 9.14 -5.45 -5.05
N GLN A 76 8.56 -6.56 -4.58
CA GLN A 76 8.91 -7.90 -5.02
C GLN A 76 7.75 -8.49 -5.84
N ASN A 77 8.07 -9.04 -7.01
CA ASN A 77 7.11 -9.78 -7.82
C ASN A 77 7.13 -11.25 -7.40
N GLY A 78 6.02 -11.79 -6.93
CA GLY A 78 5.89 -13.19 -6.52
C GLY A 78 4.86 -13.37 -5.40
N PRO A 79 4.48 -14.61 -5.07
CA PRO A 79 3.67 -14.85 -3.88
C PRO A 79 4.41 -14.27 -2.66
N HIS A 80 3.68 -13.61 -1.77
CA HIS A 80 4.24 -13.18 -0.50
C HIS A 80 4.99 -14.37 0.13
N PRO A 81 6.24 -14.20 0.61
CA PRO A 81 6.84 -15.23 1.41
C PRO A 81 5.98 -15.32 2.67
N SER A 82 5.04 -16.27 2.66
CA SER A 82 4.26 -16.62 3.84
C SER A 82 5.30 -16.88 4.90
N VAL A 83 5.31 -16.04 5.93
CA VAL A 83 6.19 -16.20 7.08
C VAL A 83 5.94 -17.60 7.62
N ALA A 84 6.89 -18.50 7.37
CA ALA A 84 6.93 -19.82 7.96
C ALA A 84 7.17 -19.72 9.46
#